data_AF-A0A928XVA0-F1
#
_entry.id   AF-A0A928XVA0-F1
#
_cell.length_a   1.000
_cell.length_b   1.000
_cell.length_c   1.000
_cell.angle_alpha   90.00
_cell.angle_beta   90.00
_cell.angle_gamma   90.00
#
_symmetry.space_group_name_H-M   'P 1'
#
loop_
_entity.id
_entity.type
_entity.pdbx_description
1 polymer ?
#
loop_
_entity_poly.entity_id
_entity_poly.type
_entity_poly.pdbx_seq_one_letter_code
_entity_poly.pdbx_strand_id
1 'polypeptide(L)'
;MPRQPSTKEPLMKELENTCPVCGYDQLAEPARNRTGGASMEICPCCGFQFGVTDDDKGLTYDEYRHEWITTGMKWASKSQKQPKGWNPQTQLGNLALLATRKRVKGRPPRLSLQYA
;
A
#
# COMPACT_ATOMS: atom_id res chain seq x y z
N MET A 1 -20.05 33.92 7.48
CA MET A 1 -18.64 33.59 7.76
C MET A 1 -18.28 32.36 6.94
N PRO A 2 -17.51 32.48 5.84
CA PRO A 2 -17.06 31.29 5.12
C PRO A 2 -16.11 30.52 6.03
N ARG A 3 -16.49 29.29 6.41
CA ARG A 3 -15.62 28.38 7.16
C ARG A 3 -14.41 28.08 6.28
N GLN A 4 -13.22 28.44 6.75
CA GLN A 4 -11.97 28.11 6.08
C GLN A 4 -11.77 26.59 6.08
N PRO A 5 -11.31 25.98 4.97
CA PRO A 5 -10.95 24.57 4.96
C PRO A 5 -9.68 24.35 5.79
N SER A 6 -9.74 23.34 6.66
CA SER A 6 -8.65 22.88 7.52
C SER A 6 -7.47 22.41 6.65
N THR A 7 -6.32 23.06 6.78
CA THR A 7 -5.10 22.86 5.98
C THR A 7 -4.29 21.60 6.34
N LYS A 8 -4.90 20.59 6.99
CA LYS A 8 -4.19 19.37 7.43
C LYS A 8 -4.40 18.14 6.54
N GLU A 9 -5.22 18.25 5.50
CA GLU A 9 -5.78 17.11 4.76
C GLU A 9 -5.11 16.61 3.45
N PRO A 10 -3.85 16.92 3.06
CA PRO A 10 -3.24 16.20 1.94
C PRO A 10 -2.53 14.90 2.36
N LEU A 11 -1.78 14.93 3.47
CA LEU A 11 -0.77 13.91 3.81
C LEU A 11 -1.32 12.58 4.35
N MET A 12 -2.56 12.53 4.84
CA MET A 12 -3.13 11.30 5.42
C MET A 12 -3.90 10.45 4.40
N LYS A 13 -4.33 11.07 3.30
CA LYS A 13 -5.14 10.42 2.26
C LYS A 13 -4.31 9.48 1.37
N GLU A 14 -3.02 9.76 1.24
CA GLU A 14 -2.09 9.05 0.35
C GLU A 14 -1.62 7.68 0.90
N LEU A 15 -1.95 7.35 2.15
CA LEU A 15 -1.60 6.07 2.78
C LEU A 15 -2.77 5.08 2.91
N GLU A 16 -4.01 5.56 2.74
CA GLU A 16 -5.20 4.71 2.79
C GLU A 16 -5.30 3.83 1.53
N ASN A 17 -4.76 4.30 0.40
CA ASN A 17 -4.81 3.64 -0.90
C ASN A 17 -3.58 2.75 -1.18
N THR A 18 -2.89 2.28 -0.13
CA THR A 18 -1.77 1.35 -0.28
C THR A 18 -2.25 -0.10 -0.27
N CYS A 19 -1.88 -0.85 -1.30
CA CYS A 19 -2.10 -2.28 -1.37
C CYS A 19 -1.35 -2.99 -0.24
N PRO A 20 -2.05 -3.70 0.67
CA PRO A 20 -1.43 -4.38 1.79
C PRO A 20 -0.60 -5.59 1.34
N VAL A 21 -0.80 -6.09 0.12
CA VAL A 21 -0.04 -7.22 -0.43
C VAL A 21 1.32 -6.76 -0.95
N CYS A 22 1.36 -5.80 -1.88
CA CYS A 22 2.60 -5.47 -2.58
C CYS A 22 3.16 -4.08 -2.27
N GLY A 23 2.42 -3.20 -1.61
CA GLY A 23 2.86 -1.84 -1.30
C GLY A 23 2.59 -0.79 -2.39
N TYR A 24 1.87 -1.15 -3.47
CA TYR A 24 1.42 -0.18 -4.47
C TYR A 24 0.50 0.87 -3.84
N ASP A 25 0.85 2.15 -3.91
CA ASP A 25 0.25 3.25 -3.16
C ASP A 25 -0.81 4.06 -3.93
N GLN A 26 -1.11 3.66 -5.16
CA GLN A 26 -2.06 4.34 -6.05
C GLN A 26 -3.30 3.47 -6.35
N LEU A 27 -3.82 2.76 -5.36
CA LEU A 27 -5.16 2.18 -5.49
C LEU A 27 -6.20 3.30 -5.66
N ALA A 28 -7.29 3.01 -6.38
CA ALA A 28 -8.40 3.95 -6.51
C ALA A 28 -9.11 4.14 -5.17
N GLU A 29 -9.28 3.06 -4.41
CA GLU A 29 -9.88 3.05 -3.09
C GLU A 29 -9.03 2.30 -2.06
N PRO A 30 -9.21 2.57 -0.76
CA PRO A 30 -8.58 1.77 0.29
C PRO A 30 -8.98 0.30 0.18
N ALA A 31 -8.03 -0.61 0.36
CA ALA A 31 -8.27 -2.07 0.28
C ALA A 31 -9.47 -2.52 1.13
N ARG A 32 -9.64 -1.89 2.30
CA ARG A 32 -10.82 -2.01 3.16
C ARG A 32 -11.26 -0.62 3.61
N ASN A 33 -12.56 -0.37 3.62
CA ASN A 33 -13.15 0.84 4.17
C ASN A 33 -13.14 0.84 5.72
N ARG A 34 -13.65 1.91 6.35
CA ARG A 34 -13.65 2.06 7.81
C ARG A 34 -14.48 1.01 8.56
N THR A 35 -15.43 0.36 7.90
CA THR A 35 -16.26 -0.70 8.48
C THR A 35 -15.76 -2.11 8.10
N GLY A 36 -14.62 -2.22 7.42
CA GLY A 36 -14.03 -3.50 7.00
C GLY A 36 -14.56 -4.06 5.69
N GLY A 37 -15.42 -3.32 4.97
CA GLY A 37 -15.88 -3.71 3.63
C GLY A 37 -14.77 -3.58 2.59
N ALA A 38 -14.64 -4.56 1.70
CA ALA A 38 -13.66 -4.54 0.61
C ALA A 38 -14.01 -3.56 -0.50
N SER A 39 -12.99 -2.99 -1.15
CA SER A 39 -13.18 -2.09 -2.31
C SER A 39 -13.59 -2.81 -3.60
N MET A 40 -13.50 -4.14 -3.64
CA MET A 40 -13.66 -4.95 -4.86
C MET A 40 -12.64 -4.66 -5.97
N GLU A 41 -11.70 -3.73 -5.73
CA GLU A 41 -10.66 -3.34 -6.67
C GLU A 41 -9.63 -4.48 -6.85
N ILE A 42 -9.08 -4.58 -8.06
CA ILE A 42 -7.96 -5.45 -8.38
C ILE A 42 -6.70 -4.60 -8.39
N CYS A 43 -5.75 -4.90 -7.52
CA CYS A 43 -4.47 -4.21 -7.50
C CYS A 43 -3.76 -4.38 -8.86
N PRO A 44 -3.44 -3.31 -9.60
CA PRO A 44 -2.82 -3.42 -10.91
C PRO A 44 -1.39 -3.96 -10.85
N CYS A 45 -0.74 -3.80 -9.69
CA CYS A 45 0.61 -4.28 -9.45
C CYS A 45 0.65 -5.80 -9.22
N CYS A 46 0.05 -6.31 -8.14
CA CYS A 46 0.15 -7.74 -7.79
C CYS A 46 -1.01 -8.60 -8.27
N GLY A 47 -2.13 -8.00 -8.69
CA GLY A 47 -3.32 -8.74 -9.15
C GLY A 47 -4.25 -9.22 -8.04
N PHE A 48 -3.98 -8.87 -6.78
CA PHE A 48 -4.88 -9.21 -5.68
C PHE A 48 -6.23 -8.48 -5.82
N GLN A 49 -7.34 -9.22 -5.75
CA GLN A 49 -8.69 -8.66 -5.74
C GLN A 49 -9.26 -8.65 -4.33
N PHE A 50 -9.53 -7.48 -3.77
CA PHE A 50 -10.09 -7.34 -2.43
C PHE A 50 -11.55 -7.79 -2.41
N GLY A 51 -11.96 -8.53 -1.37
CA GLY A 51 -13.30 -9.09 -1.23
C GLY A 51 -13.53 -10.39 -2.03
N VAL A 52 -12.61 -10.77 -2.91
CA VAL A 52 -12.71 -12.01 -3.69
C VAL A 52 -11.54 -12.95 -3.36
N THR A 53 -10.30 -12.45 -3.44
CA THR A 53 -9.14 -13.29 -3.16
C THR A 53 -9.01 -13.60 -1.66
N ASP A 54 -9.29 -12.63 -0.79
CA ASP A 54 -9.32 -12.82 0.66
C ASP A 54 -10.64 -13.42 1.14
N ASP A 55 -11.78 -12.78 0.87
CA ASP A 55 -13.06 -13.19 1.50
C ASP A 55 -13.66 -14.44 0.83
N ASP A 56 -13.79 -14.48 -0.50
CA ASP A 56 -14.40 -15.62 -1.20
C ASP A 56 -13.46 -16.83 -1.34
N LYS A 57 -12.16 -16.58 -1.60
CA LYS A 57 -11.16 -17.65 -1.83
C LYS A 57 -10.32 -17.97 -0.60
N GLY A 58 -10.38 -17.16 0.46
CA GLY A 58 -9.70 -17.42 1.73
C GLY A 58 -8.19 -17.17 1.73
N LEU A 59 -7.60 -16.55 0.70
CA LEU A 59 -6.16 -16.29 0.66
C LEU A 59 -5.82 -15.00 1.39
N THR A 60 -5.00 -15.11 2.42
CA THR A 60 -4.53 -13.94 3.16
C THR A 60 -3.59 -13.07 2.33
N TYR A 61 -3.43 -11.81 2.74
CA TYR A 61 -2.47 -10.90 2.10
C TYR A 61 -1.03 -11.41 2.15
N ASP A 62 -0.68 -12.16 3.20
CA ASP A 62 0.68 -12.66 3.40
C ASP A 62 0.97 -13.87 2.53
N GLU A 63 0.02 -14.81 2.40
CA GLU A 63 0.13 -15.96 1.51
C GLU A 63 0.24 -15.52 0.04
N TYR A 64 -0.64 -14.62 -0.38
CA TYR A 64 -0.60 -14.11 -1.75
C TYR A 64 0.65 -13.27 -2.02
N ARG A 65 1.12 -12.48 -1.04
CA ARG A 65 2.39 -11.75 -1.17
C ARG A 65 3.55 -12.72 -1.35
N HIS A 66 3.58 -13.82 -0.59
CA HIS A 66 4.61 -14.83 -0.72
C HIS A 66 4.60 -15.46 -2.13
N GLU A 67 3.44 -15.84 -2.65
CA GLU A 67 3.31 -16.34 -4.02
C GLU A 67 3.75 -15.32 -5.07
N TRP A 68 3.33 -14.06 -4.92
CA TRP A 68 3.75 -12.99 -5.83
C TRP A 68 5.28 -12.79 -5.79
N ILE A 69 5.91 -12.91 -4.62
CA ILE A 69 7.36 -12.85 -4.46
C ILE A 69 8.04 -14.03 -5.17
N THR A 70 7.60 -15.26 -4.94
CA THR A 70 8.23 -16.47 -5.50
C THR A 70 8.04 -16.60 -7.00
N THR A 71 6.98 -16.00 -7.57
CA THR A 71 6.73 -15.95 -9.01
C THR A 71 7.43 -14.79 -9.74
N GLY A 72 8.27 -14.03 -9.03
CA GLY A 72 9.14 -13.00 -9.58
C GLY A 72 8.55 -11.59 -9.56
N MET A 73 7.52 -11.34 -8.75
CA MET A 73 6.92 -10.02 -8.51
C MET A 73 6.54 -9.31 -9.81
N LYS A 74 5.83 -10.01 -10.69
CA LYS A 74 5.44 -9.47 -12.00
C LYS A 74 4.33 -8.43 -11.84
N TRP A 75 4.36 -7.42 -12.69
CA TRP A 75 3.24 -6.48 -12.84
C TRP A 75 2.05 -7.21 -13.47
N ALA A 76 0.91 -7.20 -12.79
CA ALA A 76 -0.24 -8.01 -13.17
C ALA A 76 -1.13 -7.36 -14.24
N SER A 77 -1.29 -6.04 -14.20
CA SER A 77 -2.22 -5.35 -15.10
C SER A 77 -1.73 -5.33 -16.54
N LYS A 78 -2.65 -5.67 -17.46
CA LYS A 78 -2.44 -5.57 -18.91
C LYS A 78 -2.92 -4.23 -19.48
N SER A 79 -3.87 -3.58 -18.80
CA SER A 79 -4.47 -2.30 -19.23
C SER A 79 -3.74 -1.09 -18.65
N GLN A 80 -3.27 -1.20 -17.40
CA GLN A 80 -2.46 -0.17 -16.75
C GLN A 80 -0.98 -0.50 -16.91
N LYS A 81 -0.22 0.44 -17.49
CA LYS A 81 1.22 0.27 -17.66
C LYS A 81 1.93 0.38 -16.32
N GLN A 82 2.90 -0.50 -16.12
CA GLN A 82 3.86 -0.38 -15.05
C GLN A 82 4.56 1.00 -15.10
N PRO A 83 4.74 1.69 -13.96
CA PRO A 83 5.48 2.95 -13.91
C PRO A 83 6.91 2.82 -14.42
N LYS A 84 7.41 3.86 -15.07
CA LYS A 84 8.81 3.89 -15.55
C LYS A 84 9.77 3.78 -14.36
N GLY A 85 10.71 2.84 -14.43
CA GLY A 85 11.69 2.62 -13.36
C GLY A 85 11.12 1.89 -12.13
N TRP A 86 9.94 1.28 -12.24
CA TRP A 86 9.36 0.51 -11.15
C TRP A 86 10.27 -0.64 -10.71
N ASN A 87 10.40 -0.79 -9.39
CA ASN A 87 11.18 -1.83 -8.74
C ASN A 87 10.34 -2.48 -7.62
N PRO A 88 9.97 -3.77 -7.75
CA PRO A 88 9.06 -4.42 -6.80
C PRO A 88 9.69 -4.58 -5.40
N GLN A 89 11.00 -4.77 -5.30
CA GLN A 89 11.69 -4.89 -4.01
C GLN A 89 11.64 -3.57 -3.23
N THR A 90 11.83 -2.45 -3.92
CA THR A 90 11.72 -1.11 -3.32
C THR A 90 10.29 -0.85 -2.83
N GLN A 91 9.30 -1.26 -3.62
CA GLN A 91 7.88 -1.15 -3.26
C GLN A 91 7.55 -1.96 -1.99
N LEU A 92 8.02 -3.20 -1.90
CA LEU A 92 7.86 -4.03 -0.69
C LEU A 92 8.61 -3.45 0.51
N GLY A 93 9.81 -2.92 0.31
CA GLY A 93 10.57 -2.23 1.35
C GLY A 93 9.81 -1.04 1.93
N ASN A 94 9.16 -0.25 1.07
CA ASN A 94 8.29 0.85 1.50
C ASN A 94 7.10 0.36 2.32
N LEU A 95 6.43 -0.72 1.91
CA LEU A 95 5.35 -1.33 2.68
C LEU A 95 5.80 -1.72 4.09
N ALA A 96 6.97 -2.37 4.22
CA ALA A 96 7.54 -2.74 5.51
C ALA A 96 7.82 -1.51 6.37
N LEU A 97 8.43 -0.46 5.79
CA LEU A 97 8.71 0.79 6.48
C LEU A 97 7.42 1.47 6.98
N LEU A 98 6.37 1.51 6.16
CA LEU A 98 5.07 2.05 6.55
C LEU A 98 4.46 1.28 7.72
N ALA A 99 4.54 -0.05 7.68
CA ALA A 99 4.08 -0.90 8.78
C ALA A 99 4.85 -0.62 10.08
N THR A 100 6.17 -0.40 10.01
CA THR A 100 6.99 -0.04 11.17
C THR A 100 6.62 1.35 11.71
N ARG A 101 6.45 2.35 10.84
CA ARG A 101 6.06 3.72 11.24
C ARG A 101 4.74 3.76 12.00
N LYS A 102 3.76 2.93 11.63
CA LYS A 102 2.48 2.80 12.35
C LYS A 102 2.64 2.25 13.78
N ARG A 103 3.70 1.47 14.05
CA ARG A 103 3.95 0.85 15.36
C ARG A 103 4.69 1.76 16.35
N VAL A 104 5.48 2.72 15.85
CA VAL A 104 6.27 3.62 16.70
C VAL A 104 5.37 4.74 17.26
N LYS A 105 5.10 4.71 18.58
CA LYS A 105 4.55 5.86 19.31
C LYS A 105 5.71 6.75 19.76
N GLY A 106 5.87 7.94 19.16
CA GLY A 106 6.85 8.94 19.59
C GLY A 106 7.67 9.56 18.46
N ARG A 107 8.37 10.66 18.76
CA ARG A 107 9.24 11.38 17.82
C ARG A 107 10.40 10.45 17.41
N PRO A 108 10.68 10.24 16.11
CA PRO A 108 11.84 9.48 15.67
C PRO A 108 13.13 10.08 16.27
N PRO A 109 14.13 9.27 16.65
CA PRO A 109 15.40 9.82 17.10
C PRO A 109 15.97 10.71 16.00
N ARG A 110 16.41 11.92 16.37
CA ARG A 110 17.13 12.80 15.45
C ARG A 110 18.42 12.09 15.08
N LEU A 111 18.48 11.54 13.86
CA LEU A 111 19.72 11.10 13.26
C LEU A 111 20.57 12.36 13.03
N SER A 112 21.48 12.64 13.96
CA SER A 112 22.56 13.59 13.71
C SER A 112 23.51 12.92 12.72
N LEU A 113 23.35 13.23 11.43
CA LEU A 113 24.40 12.97 10.46
C LEU A 113 25.58 13.86 10.87
N GLN A 114 26.49 13.32 11.67
CA GLN A 114 27.82 13.87 11.81
C GLN A 114 28.54 13.48 10.53
N TYR A 115 28.58 14.42 9.59
CA TYR A 115 29.52 14.36 8.48
C TYR A 115 30.91 14.56 9.08
N ALA A 116 31.74 13.51 9.02
CA ALA A 116 33.17 13.57 9.26
C ALA A 116 33.89 13.87 7.94
#